data_AF-A0A497N6H7-F1
#
_entry.id   AF-A0A497N6H7-F1
#
_cell.length_a   1.000
_cell.length_b   1.000
_cell.length_c   1.000
_cell.angle_alpha   90.00
_cell.angle_beta   90.00
_cell.angle_gamma   90.00
#
_symmetry.space_group_name_H-M   'P 1'
#
loop_
_entity.id
_entity.type
_entity.pdbx_description
1 polymer ?
#
loop_
_entity_poly.entity_id
_entity_poly.type
_entity_poly.pdbx_seq_one_letter_code
_entity_poly.pdbx_strand_id
1 'polypeptide(L)'
;FYVSLSYLILAYGLRIGEVLFQPNTLATFFIAPFIGLFVLHKLAGLSGMETFAEGVEKAIASISNTASYGRILALGMAHAIFSDLALMGSGALFWPIFIIITLFLVIGLEGILTFAHTLRLHWVEWFSKFYRGDGLPFEGFRIERRFTAPA
;
A
#
# COMPACT_ATOMS: atom_id res chain seq x y z
N PHE A 1 -3.59 8.03 -13.97
CA PHE A 1 -3.18 6.61 -13.93
C PHE A 1 -4.22 5.76 -13.19
N TYR A 2 -4.48 5.99 -11.90
CA TYR A 2 -5.40 5.15 -11.10
C TYR A 2 -6.86 5.13 -11.58
N VAL A 3 -7.42 6.23 -12.09
CA VAL A 3 -8.79 6.27 -12.64
C VAL A 3 -8.91 5.43 -13.91
N SER A 4 -7.90 5.50 -14.80
CA SER A 4 -7.82 4.65 -15.99
C SER A 4 -7.73 3.17 -15.61
N LEU A 5 -6.95 2.86 -14.57
CA LEU A 5 -6.77 1.50 -14.06
C LEU A 5 -8.06 0.95 -13.45
N SER A 6 -8.74 1.78 -12.65
CA SER A 6 -10.04 1.45 -12.05
C SER A 6 -11.13 1.24 -13.11
N TYR A 7 -11.18 2.07 -14.16
CA TYR A 7 -12.10 1.88 -15.28
C TYR A 7 -11.92 0.53 -15.98
N LEU A 8 -10.67 0.09 -16.16
CA LEU A 8 -10.35 -1.17 -16.81
C LEU A 8 -10.78 -2.39 -15.96
N ILE A 9 -10.56 -2.32 -14.64
CA ILE A 9 -11.00 -3.36 -13.70
C ILE A 9 -12.53 -3.44 -13.64
N LEU A 10 -13.22 -2.30 -13.63
CA LEU A 10 -14.69 -2.25 -13.56
C LEU A 10 -15.37 -2.66 -14.87
N ALA A 11 -14.79 -2.32 -16.03
CA ALA A 11 -15.36 -2.66 -17.32
C ALA A 11 -15.09 -4.12 -17.75
N TYR A 12 -13.94 -4.68 -17.36
CA TYR A 12 -13.49 -6.00 -17.85
C TYR A 12 -13.38 -7.09 -16.77
N GLY A 13 -13.66 -6.77 -15.50
CA GLY A 13 -13.76 -7.74 -14.40
C GLY A 13 -12.48 -8.54 -14.20
N LEU A 14 -12.55 -9.88 -14.27
CA LEU A 14 -11.43 -10.81 -14.08
C LEU A 14 -10.64 -11.14 -15.37
N ARG A 15 -11.04 -10.63 -16.54
CA ARG A 15 -10.36 -10.87 -17.84
C ARG A 15 -9.24 -9.86 -18.15
N ILE A 16 -8.75 -9.19 -17.11
CA ILE A 16 -7.73 -8.14 -17.17
C ILE A 16 -6.48 -8.62 -17.91
N GLY A 17 -6.10 -9.88 -17.71
CA GLY A 17 -4.95 -10.50 -18.36
C GLY A 17 -5.05 -10.49 -19.89
N GLU A 18 -6.19 -10.85 -20.47
CA GLU A 18 -6.35 -10.90 -21.94
C GLU A 18 -6.39 -9.50 -22.56
N VAL A 19 -7.00 -8.53 -21.87
CA VAL A 19 -7.17 -7.16 -22.37
C VAL A 19 -5.88 -6.34 -22.29
N LEU A 20 -5.01 -6.65 -21.33
CA LEU A 20 -3.69 -6.02 -21.18
C LEU A 20 -2.72 -6.41 -22.30
N PHE A 21 -2.82 -7.62 -22.85
CA PHE A 21 -1.94 -8.08 -23.94
C PHE A 21 -2.45 -7.73 -25.34
N GLN A 22 -3.65 -7.14 -25.45
CA GLN A 22 -4.16 -6.63 -26.71
C GLN A 22 -3.54 -5.24 -27.02
N PRO A 23 -2.83 -5.08 -28.16
CA PRO A 23 -2.11 -3.83 -28.49
C PRO A 23 -2.99 -2.57 -28.50
N ASN A 24 -4.25 -2.67 -28.93
CA ASN A 24 -5.15 -1.52 -29.09
C ASN A 24 -5.67 -0.96 -27.76
N THR A 25 -6.00 -1.83 -26.81
CA THR A 25 -6.47 -1.45 -25.46
C THR A 25 -5.30 -0.99 -24.58
N LEU A 26 -4.13 -1.63 -24.73
CA LEU A 26 -2.91 -1.23 -24.04
C LEU A 26 -2.47 0.19 -24.44
N ALA A 27 -2.49 0.50 -25.74
CA ALA A 27 -2.15 1.83 -26.25
C ALA A 27 -3.08 2.90 -25.66
N THR A 28 -4.38 2.64 -25.63
CA THR A 28 -5.37 3.58 -25.05
C THR A 28 -5.11 3.81 -23.56
N PHE A 29 -4.74 2.77 -22.81
CA PHE A 29 -4.45 2.86 -21.38
C PHE A 29 -3.19 3.66 -21.04
N PHE A 30 -2.12 3.51 -21.81
CA PHE A 30 -0.90 4.28 -21.63
C PHE A 30 -1.03 5.71 -22.15
N ILE A 31 -1.69 5.89 -23.30
CA ILE A 31 -1.75 7.20 -23.96
C ILE A 31 -2.76 8.13 -23.25
N ALA A 32 -3.93 7.65 -22.85
CA ALA A 32 -4.97 8.49 -22.23
C ALA A 32 -4.53 9.28 -20.97
N PRO A 33 -3.86 8.68 -19.97
CA PRO A 33 -3.41 9.41 -18.79
C PRO A 33 -2.26 10.39 -19.10
N PHE A 34 -1.40 10.10 -20.09
CA PHE A 34 -0.34 11.03 -20.51
C PHE A 34 -0.90 12.19 -21.32
N ILE A 35 -1.86 11.97 -22.22
CA ILE A 35 -2.58 13.05 -22.93
C ILE A 35 -3.35 13.92 -21.93
N GLY A 36 -4.07 13.31 -20.99
CA GLY A 36 -4.81 14.05 -19.97
C GLY A 36 -3.90 14.94 -19.12
N LEU A 37 -2.74 14.42 -18.72
CA LEU A 37 -1.74 15.21 -17.99
C LEU A 37 -1.19 16.35 -18.85
N PHE A 38 -0.89 16.07 -20.12
CA PHE A 38 -0.35 17.06 -21.05
C PHE A 38 -1.33 18.22 -21.32
N VAL A 39 -2.61 17.91 -21.52
CA VAL A 39 -3.66 18.92 -21.73
C VAL A 39 -3.86 19.78 -20.48
N LEU A 40 -3.93 19.16 -19.29
CA LEU A 40 -4.13 19.87 -18.03
C LEU A 40 -2.98 20.83 -17.72
N HIS A 41 -1.74 20.40 -17.98
CA HIS A 41 -0.55 21.21 -17.73
C HIS A 41 -0.36 22.33 -18.75
N LYS A 42 -0.71 22.08 -20.01
CA LYS A 42 -0.72 23.13 -21.03
C LYS A 42 -1.76 24.21 -20.72
N LEU A 43 -2.89 23.83 -20.11
CA LEU A 43 -3.89 24.79 -19.59
C LEU A 43 -3.39 25.56 -18.35
N ALA A 44 -2.49 24.97 -17.56
CA ALA A 44 -1.86 25.60 -16.41
C ALA A 44 -0.67 26.52 -16.75
N GLY A 45 -0.28 26.64 -18.03
CA GLY A 45 0.74 27.57 -18.50
C GLY A 45 2.20 27.11 -18.35
N LEU A 46 2.44 25.83 -18.06
CA LEU A 46 3.77 25.26 -17.89
C LEU A 46 4.44 24.90 -19.22
N SER A 47 5.78 24.87 -19.22
CA SER A 47 6.56 24.56 -20.42
C SER A 47 6.39 23.08 -20.82
N GLY A 48 6.54 22.79 -22.12
CA GLY A 48 6.36 21.44 -22.65
C GLY A 48 7.35 20.41 -22.07
N MET A 49 8.56 20.84 -21.70
CA MET A 49 9.55 19.95 -21.06
C MET A 49 9.21 19.62 -19.62
N GLU A 50 8.75 20.60 -18.82
CA GLU A 50 8.34 20.36 -17.43
C GLU A 50 7.18 19.36 -17.37
N THR A 51 6.24 19.48 -18.29
CA THR A 51 5.09 18.57 -18.40
C THR A 51 5.50 17.12 -18.68
N PHE A 52 6.51 16.93 -19.54
CA PHE A 52 7.05 15.60 -19.84
C PHE A 52 7.80 15.03 -18.63
N ALA A 53 8.66 15.83 -18.00
CA ALA A 53 9.44 15.42 -16.83
C ALA A 53 8.53 15.00 -15.67
N GLU A 54 7.51 15.80 -15.36
CA GLU A 54 6.55 15.49 -14.29
C GLU A 54 5.69 14.27 -14.63
N GLY A 55 5.37 14.04 -15.91
CA GLY A 55 4.68 12.83 -16.36
C GLY A 55 5.49 11.55 -16.10
N VAL A 56 6.79 11.60 -16.38
CA VAL A 56 7.71 10.49 -16.09
C VAL A 56 7.87 10.30 -14.58
N GLU A 57 8.04 11.38 -13.81
CA GLU A 57 8.12 11.31 -12.34
C GLU A 57 6.87 10.66 -11.74
N LYS A 58 5.67 11.07 -12.17
CA LYS A 58 4.40 10.50 -11.70
C LYS A 58 4.25 9.03 -12.11
N ALA A 59 4.72 8.64 -13.29
CA ALA A 59 4.69 7.25 -13.73
C ALA A 59 5.60 6.38 -12.84
N ILE A 60 6.86 6.81 -12.64
CA ILE A 60 7.83 6.13 -11.78
C ILE A 60 7.33 6.07 -10.34
N ALA A 61 6.77 7.17 -9.82
CA ALA A 61 6.20 7.22 -8.48
C ALA A 61 5.02 6.24 -8.33
N SER A 62 4.19 6.06 -9.36
CA SER A 62 3.06 5.10 -9.30
C SER A 62 3.54 3.64 -9.24
N ILE A 63 4.58 3.31 -10.01
CA ILE A 63 5.20 1.98 -10.01
C ILE A 63 5.93 1.74 -8.68
N SER A 64 6.70 2.72 -8.22
CA SER A 64 7.44 2.66 -6.94
C SER A 64 6.51 2.43 -5.75
N ASN A 65 5.41 3.20 -5.68
CA ASN A 65 4.41 3.02 -4.63
C ASN A 65 3.80 1.62 -4.67
N THR A 66 3.52 1.08 -5.86
CA THR A 66 2.94 -0.27 -6.01
C THR A 66 3.97 -1.35 -5.62
N ALA A 67 5.22 -1.19 -6.04
CA ALA A 67 6.31 -2.10 -5.70
C ALA A 67 6.59 -2.12 -4.18
N SER A 68 6.42 -1.00 -3.48
CA SER A 68 6.55 -0.90 -2.01
C SER A 68 5.64 -1.88 -1.26
N TYR A 69 4.43 -2.16 -1.78
CA TYR A 69 3.50 -3.15 -1.19
C TYR A 69 3.99 -4.61 -1.33
N GLY A 70 4.96 -4.89 -2.20
CA GLY A 70 5.58 -6.22 -2.35
C GLY A 70 6.21 -6.73 -1.05
N ARG A 71 6.51 -5.84 -0.11
CA ARG A 71 7.02 -6.19 1.22
C ARG A 71 6.04 -7.03 2.04
N ILE A 72 4.75 -6.68 2.02
CA ILE A 72 3.73 -7.42 2.77
C ILE A 72 3.50 -8.78 2.10
N LEU A 73 3.53 -8.82 0.76
CA LEU A 73 3.44 -10.07 0.00
C LEU A 73 4.57 -11.03 0.34
N ALA A 74 5.82 -10.55 0.40
CA ALA A 74 6.97 -11.36 0.77
C ALA A 74 6.86 -11.95 2.18
N LEU A 75 6.35 -11.18 3.14
CA LEU A 75 6.11 -11.64 4.51
C LEU A 75 5.02 -12.72 4.54
N GLY A 76 3.95 -12.56 3.76
CA GLY A 76 2.91 -13.59 3.62
C GLY A 76 3.42 -14.89 2.97
N MET A 77 4.37 -14.81 2.04
CA MET A 77 5.03 -16.02 1.50
C MET A 77 5.89 -16.72 2.56
N ALA A 78 6.65 -15.96 3.34
CA ALA A 78 7.46 -16.51 4.43
C ALA A 78 6.57 -17.21 5.48
N HIS A 79 5.45 -16.59 5.86
CA HIS A 79 4.43 -17.18 6.73
C HIS A 79 3.96 -18.55 6.25
N ALA A 80 3.64 -18.64 4.96
CA ALA A 80 3.11 -19.86 4.35
C ALA A 80 4.15 -21.00 4.41
N ILE A 81 5.42 -20.69 4.14
CA ILE A 81 6.51 -21.67 4.20
C ILE A 81 6.75 -22.13 5.64
N PHE A 82 6.79 -21.21 6.61
CA PHE A 82 6.96 -21.58 8.02
C PHE A 82 5.78 -22.39 8.57
N SER A 83 4.56 -22.10 8.12
CA SER A 83 3.36 -22.86 8.47
C SER A 83 3.41 -24.27 7.91
N ASP A 84 3.88 -24.45 6.67
CA ASP A 84 4.02 -25.78 6.06
C ASP A 84 5.11 -26.61 6.77
N LEU A 85 6.26 -26.01 7.07
CA LEU A 85 7.31 -26.64 7.89
C LEU A 85 6.80 -27.04 9.29
N ALA A 86 5.90 -26.24 9.88
CA ALA A 86 5.25 -26.54 11.14
C ALA A 86 4.29 -27.75 11.07
N LEU A 87 3.84 -28.13 9.88
CA LEU A 87 2.91 -29.24 9.64
C LEU A 87 3.59 -30.52 9.13
N MET A 88 4.81 -30.43 8.59
CA MET A 88 5.55 -31.57 8.02
C MET A 88 6.41 -32.39 9.01
N GLY A 89 6.74 -31.88 10.19
CA GLY A 89 7.56 -32.65 11.13
C GLY A 89 6.85 -33.92 11.64
N SER A 90 7.66 -34.94 11.92
CA SER A 90 7.17 -36.27 12.30
C SER A 90 7.88 -36.71 13.59
N GLY A 91 7.08 -37.01 14.62
CA GLY A 91 7.59 -37.53 15.90
C GLY A 91 6.61 -37.34 17.05
N ALA A 92 5.97 -38.42 17.53
CA ALA A 92 4.84 -38.36 18.47
C ALA A 92 5.10 -37.59 19.79
N LEU A 93 6.35 -37.53 20.28
CA LEU A 93 6.69 -36.85 21.53
C LEU A 93 7.18 -35.40 21.32
N PHE A 94 7.90 -35.13 20.23
CA PHE A 94 8.50 -33.82 19.94
C PHE A 94 7.56 -32.88 19.17
N TRP A 95 6.63 -33.47 18.42
CA TRP A 95 5.68 -32.76 17.56
C TRP A 95 4.77 -31.74 18.27
N PRO A 96 4.11 -32.07 19.39
CA PRO A 96 3.24 -31.10 20.06
C PRO A 96 4.02 -29.90 20.63
N ILE A 97 5.24 -30.13 21.13
CA ILE A 97 6.11 -29.06 21.65
C ILE A 97 6.58 -28.17 20.50
N PHE A 98 6.97 -28.76 19.38
CA PHE A 98 7.39 -28.04 18.19
C PHE A 98 6.27 -27.15 17.64
N ILE A 99 5.05 -27.66 17.50
CA ILE A 99 3.90 -26.88 17.04
C ILE A 99 3.61 -25.69 17.96
N ILE A 100 3.62 -25.89 19.28
CA ILE A 100 3.34 -24.80 20.23
C ILE A 100 4.38 -23.67 20.11
N ILE A 101 5.66 -24.03 20.01
CA ILE A 101 6.74 -23.05 19.85
C ILE A 101 6.60 -22.30 18.53
N THR A 102 6.37 -23.01 17.42
CA THR A 102 6.24 -22.39 16.10
C THR A 102 5.00 -21.52 16.01
N LEU A 103 3.87 -21.93 16.60
CA LEU A 103 2.65 -21.13 16.66
C LEU A 103 2.87 -19.83 17.44
N PHE A 104 3.54 -19.91 18.60
CA PHE A 104 3.84 -18.73 19.42
C PHE A 104 4.79 -17.77 18.69
N LEU A 105 5.81 -18.31 18.02
CA LEU A 105 6.77 -17.54 17.24
C LEU A 105 6.10 -16.85 16.04
N VAL A 106 5.27 -17.57 15.29
CA VAL A 106 4.53 -17.03 14.15
C VAL A 106 3.56 -15.94 14.60
N ILE A 107 2.72 -16.19 15.59
CA ILE A 107 1.73 -15.19 16.04
C ILE A 107 2.42 -13.96 16.66
N GLY A 108 3.40 -14.18 17.55
CA GLY A 108 4.04 -13.08 18.28
C GLY A 108 5.01 -12.28 17.42
N LEU A 109 5.98 -12.96 16.81
CA LEU A 109 7.10 -12.32 16.12
C LEU A 109 6.68 -11.81 14.75
N GLU A 110 5.95 -12.62 13.99
CA GLU A 110 5.46 -12.22 12.67
C GLU A 110 4.33 -11.20 12.75
N GLY A 111 3.45 -11.29 13.75
CA GLY A 111 2.42 -10.30 14.02
C GLY A 111 3.00 -8.90 14.26
N ILE A 112 4.07 -8.80 15.06
CA ILE A 112 4.76 -7.52 15.29
C ILE A 112 5.45 -7.00 14.02
N LEU A 113 6.09 -7.88 13.25
CA LEU A 113 6.77 -7.51 12.00
C LEU A 113 5.78 -7.04 10.92
N THR A 114 4.70 -7.77 10.69
CA THR A 114 3.62 -7.39 9.77
C THR A 114 3.02 -6.05 10.18
N PHE A 115 2.74 -5.86 11.47
CA PHE A 115 2.23 -4.60 12.00
C PHE A 115 3.19 -3.42 11.73
N ALA A 116 4.48 -3.56 12.06
CA ALA A 116 5.47 -2.50 11.80
C ALA A 116 5.59 -2.16 10.30
N HIS A 117 5.54 -3.16 9.42
CA HIS A 117 5.53 -2.95 7.98
C HIS A 117 4.29 -2.22 7.50
N THR A 118 3.10 -2.61 7.97
CA THR A 118 1.87 -1.88 7.63
C THR A 118 1.91 -0.44 8.11
N LEU A 119 2.41 -0.17 9.33
CA LEU A 119 2.54 1.18 9.86
C LEU A 119 3.49 2.03 9.03
N ARG A 120 4.60 1.46 8.55
CA ARG A 120 5.50 2.18 7.65
C ARG A 120 4.85 2.52 6.30
N LEU A 121 4.09 1.60 5.72
CA LEU A 121 3.36 1.88 4.48
C LEU A 121 2.29 2.97 4.70
N HIS A 122 1.58 2.95 5.82
CA HIS A 122 0.66 4.03 6.15
C HIS A 122 1.39 5.37 6.31
N TRP A 123 2.54 5.36 6.98
CA TRP A 123 3.31 6.57 7.19
C TRP A 123 3.89 7.17 5.91
N VAL A 124 4.57 6.34 5.10
CA VAL A 124 5.34 6.81 3.95
C VAL A 124 4.47 6.90 2.69
N GLU A 125 3.62 5.90 2.44
CA GLU A 125 2.86 5.81 1.19
C GLU A 125 1.46 6.45 1.27
N TRP A 126 0.79 6.35 2.43
CA TRP A 126 -0.57 6.87 2.60
C TRP A 126 -0.58 8.31 3.08
N PHE A 127 0.09 8.63 4.19
CA PHE A 127 0.05 9.98 4.75
C PHE A 127 0.71 11.01 3.83
N SER A 128 1.76 10.66 3.08
CA SER A 128 2.37 11.59 2.11
C SER A 128 1.42 12.06 0.99
N LYS A 129 0.34 11.33 0.72
CA LYS A 129 -0.65 11.68 -0.33
C LYS A 129 -1.83 12.49 0.19
N PHE A 130 -2.27 12.22 1.41
CA PHE A 130 -3.53 12.74 1.95
C PHE A 130 -3.37 13.67 3.15
N TYR A 131 -2.23 13.63 3.83
CA TYR A 131 -1.96 14.41 5.03
C TYR A 131 -0.99 15.54 4.71
N ARG A 132 -1.45 16.79 4.85
CA ARG A 132 -0.62 17.98 4.60
C ARG A 132 0.17 18.46 5.83
N GLY A 133 -0.03 17.83 6.99
CA GLY A 133 0.68 18.22 8.22
C GLY A 133 0.29 19.58 8.78
N ASP A 134 -0.78 20.19 8.27
CA ASP A 134 -1.25 21.51 8.67
C ASP A 134 -2.53 21.40 9.52
N GLY A 135 -2.63 22.25 10.54
CA GLY A 135 -3.74 22.27 11.49
C GLY A 135 -3.32 22.66 12.91
N LEU A 136 -4.24 23.32 13.62
CA LEU A 136 -4.12 23.55 15.06
C LEU A 136 -4.62 22.31 15.81
N PRO A 137 -3.85 21.74 16.76
CA PRO A 137 -4.35 20.67 17.61
C PRO A 137 -5.56 21.19 18.39
N PHE A 138 -6.63 20.39 18.43
CA PHE A 138 -7.83 20.75 19.17
C PHE A 138 -7.53 20.77 20.67
N GLU A 139 -7.43 21.96 21.25
CA GLU A 139 -7.45 22.16 22.70
C GLU A 139 -8.89 22.34 23.16
N GLY A 140 -9.52 21.22 23.54
CA GLY A 140 -10.85 21.26 24.15
C GLY A 140 -10.84 22.07 25.45
N PHE A 141 -11.90 22.84 25.69
CA PHE A 141 -12.08 23.60 26.93
C PHE A 141 -12.05 22.66 28.14
N ARG A 142 -10.99 22.75 28.96
CA ARG A 142 -10.83 22.00 30.22
C ARG A 142 -11.08 22.92 31.39
N ILE A 143 -12.07 22.59 32.23
CA ILE A 143 -12.29 23.25 33.51
C ILE A 143 -11.41 22.56 34.55
N GLU A 144 -10.23 23.12 34.82
CA GLU A 144 -9.39 22.66 35.94
C GLU A 144 -9.97 23.22 37.26
N ARG A 145 -10.49 22.32 38.11
CA ARG A 145 -10.94 22.70 39.45
C ARG A 145 -9.73 22.87 40.36
N ARG A 146 -9.37 24.12 40.64
CA ARG A 146 -8.18 24.46 41.45
C ARG A 146 -8.37 24.27 42.97
N PHE A 147 -9.61 24.12 43.45
CA PHE A 147 -9.93 24.17 44.90
C PHE A 147 -10.80 23.02 45.42
N THR A 148 -10.97 21.92 44.69
CA THR A 148 -11.73 20.76 45.20
C THR A 148 -11.23 19.46 44.60
N ALA A 149 -11.00 18.45 45.44
CA ALA A 149 -10.55 17.13 45.02
C ALA A 149 -11.62 16.45 44.12
N PRO A 150 -11.21 15.68 43.10
CA PRO A 150 -12.14 14.85 42.33
C PRO A 150 -12.74 13.79 43.26
N ALA A 151 -14.06 13.70 43.27
CA ALA A 151 -14.82 12.68 43.99
C ALA A 151 -14.69 11.32 43.32
#